data_AF-A0A9D9KIA4-F1
#
_entry.id   AF-A0A9D9KIA4-F1
#
_cell.length_a   1.000
_cell.length_b   1.000
_cell.length_c   1.000
_cell.angle_alpha   90.00
_cell.angle_beta   90.00
_cell.angle_gamma   90.00
#
_symmetry.space_group_name_H-M   'P 1'
#
loop_
_entity.id
_entity.type
_entity.pdbx_description
1 polymer ?
#
loop_
_entity_poly.entity_id
_entity_poly.type
_entity_poly.pdbx_seq_one_letter_code
_entity_poly.pdbx_strand_id
1 'polypeptide(L)'
;MQAVFEELLSQPRHLLVLRLTLLLLLFYGSSTVFLDLTLRVVCSLMLLSSTLTVSPVAWTIVCGLVWWTNALHWLWIDNHQFLISYWCLACALATASRSIDSVLAWNGQILIGLTFLFATIWKVIGGEYWDGSFFLYTLLTDSRIASLTSFVGGVTPDVLPQNRWLESALQFYPDVDTSVTLGSNFRIELFARVASYWTILIEGSIAALFLMKANDWFVRVRDILLMVFLVTTYFVLPVLGFAYILIIMALAQCSIDRPKTRIVYLSILGLLQFARIL
;
A
#
# COMPACT_ATOMS: atom_id res chain seq x y z
N MET A 1 27.14 -0.81 -0.15
CA MET A 1 25.71 -0.55 -0.41
C MET A 1 25.51 0.33 -1.66
N GLN A 2 26.25 1.43 -1.82
CA GLN A 2 26.15 2.29 -3.01
C GLN A 2 26.37 1.56 -4.36
N ALA A 3 27.41 0.73 -4.47
CA ALA A 3 27.68 -0.05 -5.68
C ALA A 3 26.53 -1.00 -6.09
N VAL A 4 25.81 -1.57 -5.11
CA VAL A 4 24.64 -2.45 -5.37
C VAL A 4 23.48 -1.65 -5.94
N PHE A 5 23.24 -0.45 -5.43
CA PHE A 5 22.21 0.43 -6.00
C PHE A 5 22.57 0.87 -7.41
N GLU A 6 23.84 1.20 -7.67
CA GLU A 6 24.29 1.57 -9.02
C GLU A 6 24.09 0.42 -10.02
N GLU A 7 24.38 -0.82 -9.62
CA GLU A 7 24.12 -2.02 -10.43
C GLU A 7 22.62 -2.26 -10.66
N LEU A 8 21.78 -2.13 -9.63
CA LEU A 8 20.33 -2.27 -9.78
C LEU A 8 19.72 -1.21 -10.71
N LEU A 9 20.24 0.01 -10.64
CA LEU A 9 19.72 1.14 -11.41
C LEU A 9 20.28 1.21 -12.84
N SER A 10 21.36 0.48 -13.14
CA SER A 10 21.92 0.35 -14.49
C SER A 10 21.09 -0.56 -15.40
N GLN A 11 20.28 -1.44 -14.82
CA GLN A 11 19.32 -2.26 -15.55
C GLN A 11 18.21 -1.40 -16.17
N PRO A 12 17.61 -1.85 -17.29
CA PRO A 12 16.42 -1.22 -17.84
C PRO A 12 15.35 -1.07 -16.76
N ARG A 13 14.79 0.13 -16.61
CA ARG A 13 13.85 0.46 -15.53
C ARG A 13 12.64 -0.48 -15.51
N HIS A 14 12.04 -0.75 -16.66
CA HIS A 14 10.94 -1.70 -16.77
C HIS A 14 11.31 -3.09 -16.24
N LEU A 15 12.54 -3.59 -16.47
CA LEU A 15 12.94 -4.91 -16.00
C LEU A 15 12.99 -4.95 -14.47
N LEU A 16 13.54 -3.92 -13.83
CA LEU A 16 13.54 -3.78 -12.37
C LEU A 16 12.10 -3.75 -11.82
N VAL A 17 11.23 -2.94 -12.42
CA VAL A 17 9.82 -2.80 -12.01
C VAL A 17 9.06 -4.12 -12.13
N LEU A 18 9.21 -4.83 -13.25
CA LEU A 18 8.56 -6.12 -13.47
C LEU A 18 9.08 -7.17 -12.49
N ARG A 19 10.39 -7.22 -12.21
CA ARG A 19 10.97 -8.12 -11.21
C ARG A 19 10.47 -7.83 -9.80
N LEU A 20 10.42 -6.56 -9.39
CA LEU A 20 9.84 -6.18 -8.11
C LEU A 20 8.35 -6.54 -8.04
N THR A 21 7.62 -6.41 -9.16
CA THR A 21 6.21 -6.84 -9.24
C THR A 21 6.08 -8.36 -9.06
N LEU A 22 6.97 -9.16 -9.63
CA LEU A 22 6.97 -10.60 -9.40
C LEU A 22 7.30 -10.94 -7.95
N LEU A 23 8.24 -10.24 -7.30
CA LEU A 23 8.50 -10.38 -5.87
C LEU A 23 7.28 -10.01 -5.02
N LEU A 24 6.59 -8.91 -5.35
CA LEU A 24 5.32 -8.54 -4.73
C LEU A 24 4.32 -9.70 -4.81
N LEU A 25 4.13 -10.30 -5.97
CA LEU A 25 3.20 -11.41 -6.16
C LEU A 25 3.61 -12.67 -5.40
N LEU A 26 4.92 -12.94 -5.26
CA LEU A 26 5.41 -14.05 -4.45
C LEU A 26 5.10 -13.89 -2.96
N PHE A 27 5.19 -12.67 -2.43
CA PHE A 27 5.03 -12.40 -1.01
C PHE A 27 3.60 -12.00 -0.60
N TYR A 28 2.85 -11.39 -1.51
CA TYR A 28 1.57 -10.71 -1.24
C TYR A 28 0.53 -10.90 -2.37
N GLY A 29 0.74 -11.83 -3.30
CA GLY A 29 -0.07 -11.93 -4.52
C GLY A 29 -1.47 -12.54 -4.37
N SER A 30 -1.70 -13.35 -3.33
CA SER A 30 -3.04 -13.87 -3.01
C SER A 30 -3.12 -14.32 -1.54
N SER A 31 -4.35 -14.50 -1.06
CA SER A 31 -4.70 -14.96 0.28
C SER A 31 -5.09 -16.44 0.34
N THR A 32 -4.95 -17.20 -0.76
CA THR A 32 -5.50 -18.56 -0.91
C THR A 32 -4.44 -19.61 -1.23
N VAL A 33 -4.51 -20.79 -0.59
CA VAL A 33 -3.42 -21.80 -0.66
C VAL A 33 -3.20 -22.38 -2.06
N PHE A 34 -4.25 -22.76 -2.79
CA PHE A 34 -4.12 -23.49 -4.06
C PHE A 34 -3.72 -22.59 -5.24
N LEU A 35 -4.35 -21.42 -5.38
CA LEU A 35 -4.01 -20.47 -6.43
C LEU A 35 -2.67 -19.78 -6.15
N ASP A 36 -2.28 -19.64 -4.88
CA ASP A 36 -0.94 -19.20 -4.49
C ASP A 36 0.16 -20.09 -5.06
N LEU A 37 -0.01 -21.42 -5.01
CA LEU A 37 1.05 -22.31 -5.47
C LEU A 37 1.33 -22.10 -6.96
N THR A 38 0.28 -22.08 -7.79
CA THR A 38 0.39 -21.85 -9.23
C THR A 38 0.98 -20.47 -9.51
N LEU A 39 0.47 -19.41 -8.87
CA LEU A 39 0.97 -18.06 -9.04
C LEU A 39 2.45 -17.96 -8.64
N ARG A 40 2.85 -18.59 -7.53
CA ARG A 40 4.23 -18.58 -7.05
C ARG A 40 5.19 -19.33 -7.95
N VAL A 41 4.79 -20.48 -8.49
CA VAL A 41 5.59 -21.23 -9.46
C VAL A 41 5.80 -20.40 -10.72
N VAL A 42 4.73 -19.83 -11.28
CA VAL A 42 4.81 -18.98 -12.49
C VAL A 42 5.70 -17.76 -12.23
N CYS A 43 5.50 -17.04 -11.13
CA CYS A 43 6.29 -15.87 -10.79
C CYS A 43 7.77 -16.21 -10.56
N SER A 44 8.07 -17.36 -9.95
CA SER A 44 9.45 -17.82 -9.74
C SER A 44 10.15 -18.12 -11.07
N LEU A 45 9.47 -18.82 -11.98
CA LEU A 45 9.99 -19.07 -13.32
C LEU A 45 10.23 -17.76 -14.10
N MET A 46 9.30 -16.80 -13.99
CA MET A 46 9.44 -15.48 -14.60
C MET A 46 10.59 -14.68 -14.00
N LEU A 47 10.89 -14.80 -12.71
CA LEU A 47 12.03 -14.13 -12.08
C LEU A 47 13.37 -14.68 -12.56
N LEU A 48 13.45 -16.01 -12.76
CA LEU A 48 14.67 -16.69 -13.19
C LEU A 48 14.97 -16.48 -14.68
N SER A 49 13.97 -16.12 -15.49
CA SER A 49 14.11 -15.93 -16.93
C SER A 49 13.71 -14.52 -17.36
N SER A 50 14.69 -13.73 -17.82
CA SER A 50 14.43 -12.39 -18.36
C SER A 50 13.47 -12.40 -19.55
N THR A 51 13.53 -13.44 -20.38
CA THR A 51 12.61 -13.64 -21.52
C THR A 51 11.16 -13.78 -21.05
N LEU A 52 10.94 -14.54 -19.98
CA LEU A 52 9.61 -14.67 -19.39
C LEU A 52 9.19 -13.40 -18.65
N THR A 53 10.11 -12.72 -17.98
CA THR A 53 9.83 -11.44 -17.28
C THR A 53 9.24 -10.39 -18.24
N VAL A 54 9.65 -10.36 -19.50
CA VAL A 54 9.16 -9.38 -20.49
C VAL A 54 8.13 -9.95 -21.46
N SER A 55 7.68 -11.19 -21.26
CA SER A 55 6.73 -11.86 -22.14
C SER A 55 5.29 -11.36 -21.92
N PRO A 56 4.60 -10.84 -22.96
CA PRO A 56 3.21 -10.43 -22.87
C PRO A 56 2.27 -11.59 -22.46
N VAL A 57 2.56 -12.79 -22.96
CA VAL A 57 1.77 -14.00 -22.69
C VAL A 57 1.89 -14.38 -21.21
N ALA A 58 3.11 -14.35 -20.67
CA ALA A 58 3.34 -14.67 -19.26
C ALA A 58 2.60 -13.70 -18.33
N TRP A 59 2.67 -12.39 -18.61
CA TRP A 59 1.93 -11.40 -17.83
C TRP A 59 0.42 -11.48 -18.01
N THR A 60 -0.08 -11.87 -19.18
CA THR A 60 -1.51 -12.12 -19.39
C THR A 60 -1.99 -13.29 -18.52
N ILE A 61 -1.22 -14.38 -18.44
CA ILE A 61 -1.51 -15.52 -17.56
C ILE A 61 -1.52 -15.08 -16.10
N VAL A 62 -0.48 -14.36 -15.65
CA VAL A 62 -0.41 -13.83 -14.28
C VAL A 62 -1.59 -12.92 -13.97
N CYS A 63 -1.92 -12.00 -14.87
CA CYS A 63 -3.07 -11.11 -14.74
C CYS A 63 -4.38 -11.91 -14.61
N GLY A 64 -4.59 -12.91 -15.47
CA GLY A 64 -5.77 -13.78 -15.41
C GLY A 64 -5.88 -14.53 -14.09
N LEU A 65 -4.77 -15.10 -13.59
CA LEU A 65 -4.74 -15.81 -12.30
C LEU A 65 -5.07 -14.89 -11.12
N VAL A 66 -4.47 -13.70 -11.06
CA VAL A 66 -4.71 -12.73 -9.98
C VAL A 66 -6.16 -12.25 -10.01
N TRP A 67 -6.68 -11.88 -11.19
CA TRP A 67 -8.08 -11.45 -11.35
C TRP A 67 -9.06 -12.56 -11.00
N TRP A 68 -8.82 -13.78 -11.46
CA TRP A 68 -9.64 -14.94 -11.14
C TRP A 68 -9.71 -15.19 -9.63
N THR A 69 -8.56 -15.17 -8.96
CA THR A 69 -8.48 -15.39 -7.50
C THR A 69 -9.23 -14.30 -6.75
N ASN A 70 -8.98 -13.03 -7.09
CA ASN A 70 -9.62 -11.89 -6.42
C ASN A 70 -11.13 -11.85 -6.66
N ALA A 71 -11.61 -12.26 -7.85
CA ALA A 71 -13.04 -12.36 -8.13
C ALA A 71 -13.74 -13.42 -7.27
N LEU A 72 -13.12 -14.57 -7.03
CA LEU A 72 -13.67 -15.62 -6.16
C LEU A 72 -13.75 -15.20 -4.69
N HIS A 73 -12.86 -14.31 -4.26
CA HIS A 73 -12.75 -13.85 -2.88
C HIS A 73 -13.16 -12.39 -2.68
N TRP A 74 -13.94 -11.83 -3.61
CA TRP A 74 -14.24 -10.39 -3.71
C TRP A 74 -14.62 -9.71 -2.38
N LEU A 75 -15.38 -10.39 -1.52
CA LEU A 75 -15.85 -9.86 -0.23
C LEU A 75 -14.80 -9.86 0.89
N TRP A 76 -13.67 -10.53 0.69
CA TRP A 76 -12.66 -10.83 1.71
C TRP A 76 -11.27 -10.37 1.34
N ILE A 77 -11.09 -9.78 0.16
CA ILE A 77 -9.81 -9.26 -0.30
C ILE A 77 -9.58 -7.85 0.21
N ASP A 78 -8.34 -7.56 0.58
CA ASP A 78 -7.94 -6.23 1.01
C ASP A 78 -7.89 -5.25 -0.18
N ASN A 79 -8.04 -3.95 0.10
CA ASN A 79 -7.98 -2.87 -0.88
C ASN A 79 -6.75 -2.95 -1.82
N HIS A 80 -5.59 -3.37 -1.29
CA HIS A 80 -4.37 -3.45 -2.08
C HIS A 80 -4.37 -4.60 -3.09
N GLN A 81 -5.19 -5.64 -2.89
CA GLN A 81 -5.30 -6.76 -3.84
C GLN A 81 -6.03 -6.32 -5.11
N PHE A 82 -7.05 -5.45 -5.00
CA PHE A 82 -7.64 -4.80 -6.17
C PHE A 82 -6.61 -3.99 -6.94
N LEU A 83 -5.79 -3.19 -6.24
CA LEU A 83 -4.73 -2.42 -6.87
C LEU A 83 -3.70 -3.31 -7.57
N ILE A 84 -3.32 -4.43 -6.96
CA ILE A 84 -2.44 -5.43 -7.57
C ILE A 84 -3.06 -6.01 -8.85
N SER A 85 -4.37 -6.33 -8.86
CA SER A 85 -5.07 -6.77 -10.07
C SER A 85 -4.94 -5.77 -11.22
N TYR A 86 -5.20 -4.48 -10.97
CA TYR A 86 -5.05 -3.44 -11.98
C TYR A 86 -3.60 -3.23 -12.40
N TRP A 87 -2.64 -3.38 -11.49
CA TRP A 87 -1.23 -3.29 -11.81
C TRP A 87 -0.73 -4.46 -12.67
N CYS A 88 -1.20 -5.68 -12.42
CA CYS A 88 -0.91 -6.84 -13.27
C CYS A 88 -1.43 -6.63 -14.70
N LEU A 89 -2.62 -6.03 -14.84
CA LEU A 89 -3.15 -5.62 -16.14
C LEU A 89 -2.23 -4.58 -16.80
N ALA A 90 -1.78 -3.57 -16.06
CA ALA A 90 -0.82 -2.59 -16.58
C ALA A 90 0.50 -3.25 -17.03
N CYS A 91 1.00 -4.25 -16.32
CA CYS A 91 2.20 -5.01 -16.71
C CYS A 91 1.97 -5.83 -18.00
N ALA A 92 0.82 -6.49 -18.14
CA ALA A 92 0.45 -7.20 -19.37
C ALA A 92 0.34 -6.26 -20.56
N LEU A 93 -0.34 -5.11 -20.41
CA LEU A 93 -0.45 -4.09 -21.45
C LEU A 93 0.92 -3.49 -21.79
N ALA A 94 1.77 -3.24 -20.80
CA ALA A 94 3.09 -2.67 -21.01
C ALA A 94 4.00 -3.62 -21.78
N THR A 95 4.05 -4.90 -21.42
CA THR A 95 4.89 -5.89 -22.11
C THR A 95 4.40 -6.18 -23.52
N ALA A 96 3.09 -6.06 -23.78
CA ALA A 96 2.52 -6.11 -25.14
C ALA A 96 2.81 -4.85 -25.99
N SER A 97 3.28 -3.76 -25.38
CA SER A 97 3.55 -2.50 -26.05
C SER A 97 5.02 -2.40 -26.51
N ARG A 98 5.25 -1.54 -27.52
CA ARG A 98 6.61 -1.15 -27.95
C ARG A 98 7.30 -0.23 -26.95
N SER A 99 6.55 0.40 -26.03
CA SER A 99 7.03 1.39 -25.07
C SER A 99 6.72 0.99 -23.62
N ILE A 100 7.22 -0.17 -23.19
CA ILE A 100 6.99 -0.77 -21.87
C ILE A 100 7.13 0.26 -20.74
N ASP A 101 8.25 0.99 -20.74
CA ASP A 101 8.57 2.01 -19.73
C ASP A 101 7.52 3.12 -19.63
N SER A 102 7.03 3.63 -20.76
CA SER A 102 6.03 4.70 -20.78
C SER A 102 4.66 4.21 -20.31
N VAL A 103 4.27 2.98 -20.71
CA VAL A 103 3.00 2.38 -20.29
C VAL A 103 2.99 2.10 -18.79
N LEU A 104 4.07 1.54 -18.24
CA LEU A 104 4.20 1.32 -16.79
C LEU A 104 4.20 2.64 -16.02
N ALA A 105 4.92 3.66 -16.50
CA ALA A 105 4.99 4.97 -15.86
C ALA A 105 3.62 5.65 -15.80
N TRP A 106 2.90 5.68 -16.92
CA TRP A 106 1.59 6.31 -17.00
C TRP A 106 0.55 5.59 -16.14
N ASN A 107 0.48 4.26 -16.22
CA ASN A 107 -0.44 3.48 -15.40
C ASN A 107 -0.09 3.58 -13.92
N GLY A 108 1.19 3.52 -13.56
CA GLY A 108 1.62 3.66 -12.16
C GLY A 108 1.23 5.02 -11.59
N GLN A 109 1.42 6.09 -12.37
CA GLN A 109 0.99 7.43 -11.97
C GLN A 109 -0.52 7.51 -11.73
N ILE A 110 -1.33 7.03 -12.69
CA ILE A 110 -2.79 7.12 -12.59
C ILE A 110 -3.34 6.23 -11.49
N LEU A 111 -2.83 5.01 -11.36
CA LEU A 111 -3.27 4.09 -10.31
C LEU A 111 -2.98 4.65 -8.93
N ILE A 112 -1.80 5.22 -8.68
CA ILE A 112 -1.52 5.95 -7.44
C ILE A 112 -2.55 7.07 -7.26
N GLY A 113 -2.70 7.95 -8.26
CA GLY A 113 -3.61 9.09 -8.18
C GLY A 113 -5.06 8.71 -7.86
N LEU A 114 -5.60 7.70 -8.55
CA LEU A 114 -6.95 7.21 -8.36
C LEU A 114 -7.13 6.49 -7.02
N THR A 115 -6.16 5.67 -6.59
CA THR A 115 -6.20 5.01 -5.28
C THR A 115 -6.32 6.04 -4.15
N PHE A 116 -5.49 7.08 -4.18
CA PHE A 116 -5.54 8.14 -3.18
C PHE A 116 -6.79 9.02 -3.30
N LEU A 117 -7.27 9.28 -4.53
CA LEU A 117 -8.49 10.03 -4.75
C LEU A 117 -9.69 9.33 -4.12
N PHE A 118 -9.88 8.04 -4.42
CA PHE A 118 -11.00 7.27 -3.88
C PHE A 118 -10.88 7.09 -2.36
N ALA A 119 -9.67 6.87 -1.85
CA ALA A 119 -9.43 6.83 -0.41
C ALA A 119 -9.82 8.15 0.28
N THR A 120 -9.44 9.29 -0.30
CA THR A 120 -9.79 10.62 0.23
C THR A 120 -11.30 10.87 0.18
N ILE A 121 -11.94 10.59 -0.97
CA ILE A 121 -13.39 10.77 -1.15
C ILE A 121 -14.16 9.94 -0.14
N TRP A 122 -13.79 8.67 0.05
CA TRP A 122 -14.43 7.79 1.02
C TRP A 122 -14.37 8.38 2.43
N LYS A 123 -13.18 8.81 2.87
CA LYS A 123 -12.96 9.40 4.21
C LYS A 123 -13.75 10.68 4.43
N VAL A 124 -13.86 11.50 3.39
CA VAL A 124 -14.60 12.78 3.44
C VAL A 124 -16.11 12.54 3.52
N ILE A 125 -16.64 11.56 2.76
CA ILE A 125 -18.07 11.25 2.71
C ILE A 125 -18.52 10.44 3.93
N GLY A 126 -17.69 9.52 4.43
CA GLY A 126 -18.04 8.64 5.55
C GLY A 126 -18.35 9.39 6.85
N GLY A 127 -17.67 10.51 7.09
CA GLY A 127 -17.89 11.33 8.28
C GLY A 127 -16.90 11.03 9.41
N GLU A 128 -16.49 9.77 9.58
CA GLU A 128 -15.73 9.28 10.73
C GLU A 128 -14.29 9.84 10.86
N TYR A 129 -13.78 10.46 9.80
CA TYR A 129 -12.50 11.17 9.82
C TYR A 129 -12.64 12.63 10.27
N TRP A 130 -13.83 13.23 10.17
CA TRP A 130 -14.04 14.63 10.57
C TRP A 130 -14.00 14.83 12.08
N ASP A 131 -14.55 13.89 12.85
CA ASP A 131 -14.59 13.97 14.31
C ASP A 131 -13.41 13.24 15.00
N GLY A 132 -12.71 12.37 14.26
CA GLY A 132 -11.61 11.55 14.75
C GLY A 132 -12.00 10.14 15.16
N SER A 133 -13.28 9.77 15.06
CA SER A 133 -13.84 8.52 15.56
C SER A 133 -13.19 7.29 14.94
N PHE A 134 -12.87 7.31 13.64
CA PHE A 134 -12.20 6.19 12.97
C PHE A 134 -10.84 5.86 13.59
N PHE A 135 -9.96 6.87 13.66
CA PHE A 135 -8.63 6.67 14.22
C PHE A 135 -8.68 6.41 15.71
N LEU A 136 -9.60 7.05 16.45
CA LEU A 136 -9.78 6.79 17.87
C LEU A 136 -10.17 5.33 18.11
N TYR A 137 -11.18 4.83 17.39
CA TYR A 137 -11.56 3.43 17.41
C TYR A 137 -10.36 2.53 17.11
N THR A 138 -9.69 2.76 15.99
CA THR A 138 -8.53 1.96 15.55
C THR A 138 -7.42 1.95 16.61
N LEU A 139 -7.08 3.09 17.21
CA LEU A 139 -6.05 3.20 18.25
C LEU A 139 -6.41 2.43 19.52
N LEU A 140 -7.70 2.37 19.86
CA LEU A 140 -8.19 1.73 21.07
C LEU A 140 -8.43 0.22 20.93
N THR A 141 -8.67 -0.28 19.71
CA THR A 141 -9.04 -1.68 19.47
C THR A 141 -7.95 -2.48 18.73
N ASP A 142 -7.16 -1.86 17.85
CA ASP A 142 -6.17 -2.60 17.05
C ASP A 142 -4.93 -2.96 17.87
N SER A 143 -4.68 -4.26 18.02
CA SER A 143 -3.54 -4.78 18.79
C SER A 143 -2.19 -4.43 18.18
N ARG A 144 -2.12 -4.21 16.85
CA ARG A 144 -0.87 -3.93 16.13
C ARG A 144 -0.27 -2.58 16.50
N ILE A 145 -1.11 -1.64 16.93
CA ILE A 145 -0.68 -0.28 17.30
C ILE A 145 -0.77 0.00 18.80
N ALA A 146 -1.04 -1.02 19.62
CA ALA A 146 -1.20 -0.86 21.06
C ALA A 146 0.02 -0.22 21.74
N SER A 147 1.24 -0.57 21.31
CA SER A 147 2.48 0.04 21.80
C SER A 147 2.55 1.53 21.49
N LEU A 148 2.18 1.92 20.26
CA LEU A 148 2.11 3.33 19.84
C LEU A 148 1.01 4.07 20.61
N THR A 149 -0.18 3.48 20.74
CA THR A 149 -1.31 4.05 21.48
C THR A 149 -0.94 4.32 22.93
N SER A 150 -0.26 3.38 23.58
CA SER A 150 0.16 3.54 24.99
C SER A 150 1.22 4.63 25.13
N PHE A 151 2.21 4.66 24.23
CA PHE A 151 3.30 5.64 24.25
C PHE A 151 2.85 7.07 23.90
N VAL A 152 2.11 7.24 22.81
CA VAL A 152 1.69 8.54 22.27
C VAL A 152 0.41 9.03 22.94
N GLY A 153 -0.54 8.15 23.23
CA GLY A 153 -1.82 8.47 23.84
C GLY A 153 -1.78 8.50 25.37
N GLY A 154 -0.78 7.90 26.00
CA GLY A 154 -0.73 7.78 27.46
C GLY A 154 -1.88 6.95 28.03
N VAL A 155 -2.43 6.02 27.24
CA VAL A 155 -3.45 5.08 27.71
C VAL A 155 -2.76 4.03 28.57
N THR A 156 -3.34 3.70 29.72
CA THR A 156 -2.77 2.69 30.61
C THR A 156 -2.81 1.29 29.94
N PRO A 157 -1.79 0.45 30.15
CA PRO A 157 -1.70 -0.87 29.51
C PRO A 157 -2.92 -1.78 29.74
N ASP A 158 -3.67 -1.57 30.82
CA ASP A 158 -4.85 -2.38 31.18
C ASP A 158 -6.12 -2.00 30.39
N VAL A 159 -6.20 -0.78 29.85
CA VAL A 159 -7.40 -0.26 29.16
C VAL A 159 -7.55 -0.86 27.77
N LEU A 160 -6.46 -1.03 27.02
CA LEU A 160 -6.52 -1.55 25.65
C LEU A 160 -6.99 -3.02 25.57
N PRO A 161 -6.52 -3.95 26.44
CA PRO A 161 -7.10 -5.29 26.54
C PRO A 161 -8.59 -5.27 26.87
N GLN A 162 -9.04 -4.38 27.76
CA GLN A 162 -10.46 -4.25 28.12
C GLN A 162 -11.29 -3.76 26.93
N ASN A 163 -10.82 -2.75 26.20
CA ASN A 163 -11.48 -2.24 24.99
C ASN A 163 -11.65 -3.34 23.93
N ARG A 164 -10.62 -4.16 23.69
CA ARG A 164 -10.70 -5.31 22.77
C ARG A 164 -11.67 -6.38 23.23
N TRP A 165 -11.75 -6.62 24.54
CA TRP A 165 -12.73 -7.55 25.09
C TRP A 165 -14.16 -7.04 24.87
N LEU A 166 -14.41 -5.74 25.09
CA LEU A 166 -15.71 -5.10 24.82
C LEU A 166 -16.09 -5.16 23.33
N GLU A 167 -15.14 -4.88 22.43
CA GLU A 167 -15.33 -5.02 20.98
C GLU A 167 -15.70 -6.46 20.60
N SER A 168 -14.95 -7.44 21.12
CA SER A 168 -15.22 -8.86 20.87
C SER A 168 -16.61 -9.26 21.37
N ALA A 169 -17.00 -8.80 22.57
CA ALA A 169 -18.32 -9.09 23.14
C ALA A 169 -19.46 -8.57 22.25
N LEU A 170 -19.34 -7.37 21.67
CA LEU A 170 -20.33 -6.83 20.73
C LEU A 170 -20.43 -7.66 19.45
N GLN A 171 -19.32 -8.20 18.94
CA GLN A 171 -19.33 -9.06 17.76
C GLN A 171 -20.05 -10.40 18.01
N PHE A 172 -20.03 -10.93 19.24
CA PHE A 172 -20.71 -12.17 19.61
C PHE A 172 -22.20 -11.99 19.94
N TYR A 173 -22.63 -10.78 20.32
CA TYR A 173 -24.01 -10.48 20.69
C TYR A 173 -24.59 -9.29 19.88
N PRO A 174 -24.73 -9.43 18.55
CA PRO A 174 -25.14 -8.33 17.67
C PRO A 174 -26.61 -7.90 17.83
N ASP A 175 -27.47 -8.76 18.41
CA ASP A 175 -28.92 -8.54 18.51
C ASP A 175 -29.38 -7.79 19.78
N VAL A 176 -28.43 -7.36 20.62
CA VAL A 176 -28.75 -6.56 21.80
C VAL A 176 -28.46 -5.11 21.47
N ASP A 177 -29.41 -4.19 21.67
CA ASP A 177 -29.25 -2.72 21.61
C ASP A 177 -28.24 -2.22 22.69
N THR A 178 -27.06 -2.81 22.71
CA THR A 178 -26.00 -2.57 23.68
C THR A 178 -24.98 -1.69 23.01
N SER A 179 -24.74 -0.52 23.59
CA SER A 179 -23.56 0.28 23.28
C SER A 179 -22.51 0.04 24.36
N VAL A 180 -21.25 -0.07 23.96
CA VAL A 180 -20.11 -0.08 24.88
C VAL A 180 -19.34 1.21 24.71
N THR A 181 -18.81 1.74 25.81
CA THR A 181 -17.91 2.89 25.77
C THR A 181 -16.48 2.37 25.93
N LEU A 182 -15.64 2.67 24.95
CA LEU A 182 -14.21 2.34 25.02
C LEU A 182 -13.52 3.33 25.97
N GLY A 183 -12.63 2.82 26.83
CA GLY A 183 -11.79 3.65 27.66
C GLY A 183 -10.83 4.47 26.82
N SER A 184 -10.88 5.79 26.96
CA SER A 184 -10.04 6.76 26.25
C SER A 184 -9.51 7.82 27.22
N ASN A 185 -8.73 8.76 26.68
CA ASN A 185 -8.36 9.98 27.37
C ASN A 185 -8.24 11.13 26.36
N PHE A 186 -8.17 12.37 26.87
CA PHE A 186 -8.06 13.56 26.01
C PHE A 186 -6.87 13.52 25.04
N ARG A 187 -5.75 12.94 25.45
CA ARG A 187 -4.51 12.92 24.67
C ARG A 187 -4.64 12.02 23.43
N ILE A 188 -5.21 10.82 23.57
CA ILE A 188 -5.42 9.92 22.44
C ILE A 188 -6.55 10.42 21.52
N GLU A 189 -7.58 11.06 22.07
CA GLU A 189 -8.65 11.70 21.29
C GLU A 189 -8.14 12.85 20.43
N LEU A 190 -7.30 13.73 21.00
CA LEU A 190 -6.68 14.81 20.25
C LEU A 190 -5.74 14.25 19.16
N PHE A 191 -4.93 13.25 19.51
CA PHE A 191 -4.04 12.60 18.54
C PHE A 191 -4.83 11.97 17.39
N ALA A 192 -5.90 11.23 17.68
CA ALA A 192 -6.77 10.63 16.68
C ALA A 192 -7.33 11.66 15.71
N ARG A 193 -7.84 12.80 16.23
CA ARG A 193 -8.36 13.88 15.39
C ARG A 193 -7.28 14.51 14.49
N VAL A 194 -6.10 14.77 15.03
CA VAL A 194 -4.97 15.29 14.24
C VAL A 194 -4.54 14.29 13.17
N ALA A 195 -4.46 13.00 13.51
CA ALA A 195 -4.13 11.94 12.57
C ALA A 195 -5.18 11.81 11.45
N SER A 196 -6.46 11.97 11.75
CA SER A 196 -7.53 11.99 10.74
C SER A 196 -7.36 13.11 9.73
N TYR A 197 -7.18 14.35 10.19
CA TYR A 197 -7.00 15.50 9.29
C TYR A 197 -5.71 15.39 8.50
N TRP A 198 -4.62 14.94 9.13
CA TRP A 198 -3.36 14.65 8.44
C TRP A 198 -3.56 13.64 7.32
N THR A 199 -4.32 12.56 7.57
CA THR A 199 -4.57 11.51 6.59
C THR A 199 -5.36 12.02 5.40
N ILE A 200 -6.46 12.76 5.63
CA ILE A 200 -7.22 13.40 4.54
C ILE A 200 -6.33 14.35 3.74
N LEU A 201 -5.54 15.17 4.43
CA LEU A 201 -4.68 16.17 3.80
C LEU A 201 -3.62 15.52 2.92
N ILE A 202 -2.88 14.53 3.44
CA ILE A 202 -1.79 13.89 2.70
C ILE A 202 -2.32 13.05 1.53
N GLU A 203 -3.39 12.29 1.75
CA GLU A 203 -3.99 11.48 0.69
C GLU A 203 -4.56 12.36 -0.43
N GLY A 204 -5.30 13.42 -0.08
CA GLY A 204 -5.85 14.36 -1.05
C GLY A 204 -4.77 15.10 -1.83
N SER A 205 -3.66 15.46 -1.16
CA SER A 205 -2.51 16.10 -1.81
C SER A 205 -1.82 15.16 -2.79
N ILE A 206 -1.62 13.89 -2.42
CA ILE A 206 -1.06 12.88 -3.32
C ILE A 206 -1.97 12.66 -4.52
N ALA A 207 -3.28 12.49 -4.29
CA ALA A 207 -4.28 12.32 -5.35
C ALA A 207 -4.19 13.45 -6.39
N ALA A 208 -4.25 14.70 -5.92
CA ALA A 208 -4.18 15.87 -6.78
C ALA A 208 -2.89 15.90 -7.61
N LEU A 209 -1.74 15.70 -6.97
CA LEU A 209 -0.43 15.80 -7.63
C LEU A 209 -0.15 14.65 -8.62
N PHE A 210 -0.68 13.45 -8.37
CA PHE A 210 -0.53 12.32 -9.29
C PHE A 210 -1.47 12.41 -10.50
N LEU A 211 -2.64 13.04 -10.36
CA LEU A 211 -3.60 13.19 -11.48
C LEU A 211 -3.37 14.45 -12.32
N MET A 212 -2.64 15.44 -11.82
CA MET A 212 -2.32 16.66 -12.55
C MET A 212 -1.14 16.49 -13.50
N LYS A 213 -1.16 17.27 -14.60
CA LYS A 213 0.02 17.43 -15.46
C LYS A 213 1.09 18.20 -14.71
N ALA A 214 2.17 17.51 -14.34
CA ALA A 214 3.21 18.06 -13.50
C ALA A 214 4.32 18.74 -14.33
N ASN A 215 4.76 19.91 -13.86
CA ASN A 215 6.09 20.44 -14.19
C ASN A 215 7.14 19.78 -13.27
N ASP A 216 8.42 20.10 -13.46
CA ASP A 216 9.51 19.48 -12.70
C ASP A 216 9.38 19.61 -11.18
N TRP A 217 8.84 20.74 -10.70
CA TRP A 217 8.60 20.99 -9.28
C TRP A 217 7.49 20.08 -8.74
N PHE A 218 6.35 20.01 -9.43
CA PHE A 218 5.24 19.14 -9.06
C PHE A 218 5.68 17.67 -8.98
N VAL A 219 6.53 17.19 -9.91
CA VAL A 219 7.06 15.82 -9.85
C VAL A 219 7.87 15.59 -8.56
N ARG A 220 8.70 16.56 -8.14
CA ARG A 220 9.49 16.43 -6.90
C ARG A 220 8.60 16.40 -5.66
N VAL A 221 7.66 17.33 -5.57
CA VAL A 221 6.74 17.42 -4.42
C VAL A 221 5.89 16.16 -4.31
N ARG A 222 5.42 15.64 -5.44
CA ARG A 222 4.69 14.38 -5.54
C ARG A 222 5.46 13.21 -4.95
N ASP A 223 6.72 13.04 -5.33
CA ASP A 223 7.56 11.96 -4.80
C ASP A 223 7.81 12.13 -3.30
N ILE A 224 8.09 13.35 -2.84
CA ILE A 224 8.32 13.65 -1.42
C ILE A 224 7.06 13.31 -0.60
N LEU A 225 5.88 13.73 -1.04
CA LEU A 225 4.64 13.45 -0.33
C LEU A 225 4.32 11.96 -0.28
N LEU A 226 4.53 11.23 -1.37
CA LEU A 226 4.35 9.78 -1.36
C LEU A 226 5.34 9.09 -0.40
N MET A 227 6.60 9.52 -0.37
CA MET A 227 7.60 9.00 0.57
C MET A 227 7.21 9.31 2.02
N VAL A 228 6.77 10.54 2.31
CA VAL A 228 6.28 10.91 3.64
C VAL A 228 5.09 10.02 4.02
N PHE A 229 4.11 9.84 3.15
CA PHE A 229 2.98 8.94 3.39
C PHE A 229 3.43 7.51 3.66
N LEU A 230 4.32 6.96 2.83
CA LEU A 230 4.83 5.60 2.99
C LEU A 230 5.45 5.41 4.38
N VAL A 231 6.25 6.38 4.83
CA VAL A 231 6.93 6.32 6.12
C VAL A 231 5.94 6.54 7.27
N THR A 232 5.14 7.61 7.25
CA THR A 232 4.25 7.94 8.37
C THR A 232 3.13 6.93 8.55
N THR A 233 2.64 6.34 7.46
CA THR A 233 1.50 5.43 7.51
C THR A 233 1.93 3.99 7.78
N TYR A 234 2.89 3.45 7.03
CA TYR A 234 3.20 2.01 7.11
C TYR A 234 4.22 1.63 8.19
N PHE A 235 4.92 2.59 8.80
CA PHE A 235 5.61 2.32 10.08
C PHE A 235 4.64 2.28 11.26
N VAL A 236 3.50 2.96 11.14
CA VAL A 236 2.47 2.97 12.19
C VAL A 236 1.54 1.78 12.03
N LEU A 237 1.01 1.54 10.83
CA LEU A 237 0.12 0.43 10.49
C LEU A 237 0.74 -0.38 9.35
N PRO A 238 1.52 -1.44 9.64
CA PRO A 238 2.26 -2.20 8.63
C PRO A 238 1.35 -3.01 7.69
N VAL A 239 0.84 -2.37 6.64
CA VAL A 239 0.18 -3.05 5.50
C VAL A 239 1.16 -3.14 4.34
N LEU A 240 2.13 -4.03 4.48
CA LEU A 240 3.30 -4.05 3.60
C LEU A 240 2.98 -4.32 2.13
N GLY A 241 2.00 -5.17 1.82
CA GLY A 241 1.60 -5.42 0.44
C GLY A 241 1.21 -4.13 -0.29
N PHE A 242 0.49 -3.24 0.41
CA PHE A 242 0.07 -1.95 -0.12
C PHE A 242 1.24 -0.96 -0.26
N ALA A 243 2.14 -0.90 0.72
CA ALA A 243 3.34 -0.08 0.63
C ALA A 243 4.25 -0.52 -0.53
N TYR A 244 4.40 -1.83 -0.71
CA TYR A 244 5.27 -2.44 -1.72
C TYR A 244 4.77 -2.13 -3.14
N ILE A 245 3.46 -2.24 -3.40
CA ILE A 245 2.90 -1.89 -4.72
C ILE A 245 3.00 -0.38 -5.01
N LEU A 246 2.78 0.48 -4.02
CA LEU A 246 2.94 1.93 -4.19
C LEU A 246 4.38 2.30 -4.57
N ILE A 247 5.38 1.67 -3.92
CA ILE A 247 6.79 1.88 -4.24
C ILE A 247 7.13 1.41 -5.66
N ILE A 248 6.61 0.26 -6.10
CA ILE A 248 6.83 -0.24 -7.47
C ILE A 248 6.27 0.72 -8.51
N MET A 249 5.03 1.17 -8.33
CA MET A 249 4.40 2.14 -9.23
C MET A 249 5.15 3.48 -9.21
N ALA A 250 5.64 3.90 -8.05
CA ALA A 250 6.46 5.11 -7.92
C ALA A 250 7.80 4.98 -8.66
N LEU A 251 8.46 3.83 -8.57
CA LEU A 251 9.67 3.53 -9.34
C LEU A 251 9.40 3.48 -10.84
N ALA A 252 8.23 3.00 -11.27
CA ALA A 252 7.83 2.96 -12.67
C ALA A 252 7.65 4.37 -13.25
N GLN A 253 7.05 5.30 -12.51
CA GLN A 253 6.86 6.68 -12.98
C GLN A 253 8.11 7.56 -12.82
N CYS A 254 8.99 7.25 -11.87
CA CYS A 254 10.16 8.08 -11.58
C CYS A 254 11.07 8.21 -12.81
N SER A 255 11.49 9.45 -13.12
CA SER A 255 12.43 9.71 -14.22
C SER A 255 13.77 9.01 -13.99
N ILE A 256 14.38 8.56 -15.10
CA ILE A 256 15.73 7.97 -15.12
C ILE A 256 16.77 9.01 -14.64
N ASP A 257 16.54 10.29 -14.89
CA ASP A 257 17.44 11.40 -14.53
C ASP A 257 17.47 11.71 -13.03
N ARG A 258 16.68 10.98 -12.22
CA ARG A 258 16.58 11.18 -10.77
C ARG A 258 16.97 9.91 -10.00
N PRO A 259 18.23 9.42 -10.11
CA PRO A 259 18.65 8.18 -9.48
C PRO A 259 18.52 8.23 -7.95
N LYS A 260 18.78 9.38 -7.33
CA LYS A 260 18.64 9.57 -5.87
C LYS A 260 17.23 9.23 -5.38
N THR A 261 16.19 9.69 -6.08
CA THR A 261 14.79 9.40 -5.73
C THR A 261 14.49 7.90 -5.80
N ARG A 262 15.00 7.21 -6.84
CA ARG A 262 14.86 5.75 -6.97
C ARG A 262 15.56 5.00 -5.84
N ILE A 263 16.77 5.43 -5.44
CA ILE A 263 17.49 4.87 -4.29
C ILE A 263 16.68 5.03 -3.02
N VAL A 264 16.06 6.18 -2.79
CA VAL A 264 15.22 6.41 -1.60
C VAL A 264 14.03 5.46 -1.60
N TYR A 265 13.32 5.29 -2.71
CA TYR A 265 12.22 4.32 -2.79
C TYR A 265 12.66 2.88 -2.50
N LEU A 266 13.79 2.44 -3.06
CA LEU A 266 14.35 1.11 -2.77
C LEU A 266 14.80 0.98 -1.31
N SER A 267 15.31 2.06 -0.72
CA SER A 267 15.70 2.10 0.69
C SER A 267 14.48 2.01 1.61
N ILE A 268 13.41 2.75 1.31
CA ILE A 268 12.12 2.65 2.02
C ILE A 268 11.58 1.22 1.91
N LEU A 269 11.65 0.58 0.73
CA LEU A 269 11.23 -0.80 0.54
C LEU A 269 11.93 -1.77 1.50
N GLY A 270 13.25 -1.63 1.66
CA GLY A 270 14.05 -2.41 2.59
C GLY A 270 13.75 -2.07 4.05
N LEU A 271 13.67 -0.77 4.37
CA LEU A 271 13.36 -0.26 5.72
C LEU A 271 12.00 -0.79 6.22
N LEU A 272 10.99 -0.82 5.35
CA LEU A 272 9.64 -1.31 5.68
C LEU A 272 9.62 -2.81 6.04
N GLN A 273 10.63 -3.60 5.66
CA GLN A 273 10.69 -5.00 6.09
C GLN A 273 10.94 -5.11 7.60
N PHE A 274 11.59 -4.12 8.21
CA PHE A 274 11.82 -4.06 9.66
C PHE A 274 10.58 -3.65 10.45
N ALA A 275 9.56 -3.07 9.79
CA ALA A 275 8.30 -2.72 10.44
C ALA A 275 7.49 -3.94 10.93
N ARG A 276 7.89 -5.16 10.54
CA ARG A 276 7.32 -6.42 11.09
C ARG A 276 7.91 -6.83 12.44
N ILE A 277 9.07 -6.28 12.79
CA ILE A 277 9.85 -6.69 13.97
C ILE A 277 9.55 -5.76 15.16
N LEU A 278 9.05 -4.55 14.88
CA LEU A 278 8.61 -3.55 15.85
C LEU A 278 7.17 -3.81 16.29
#